data_AF-A0A382VN00-F1
#
_entry.id   AF-A0A382VN00-F1
#
_cell.length_a   1.000
_cell.length_b   1.000
_cell.length_c   1.000
_cell.angle_alpha   90.00
_cell.angle_beta   90.00
_cell.angle_gamma   90.00
#
_symmetry.space_group_name_H-M   'P 1'
#
loop_
_entity.id
_entity.type
_entity.pdbx_description
1 polymer ?
#
loop_
_entity_poly.entity_id
_entity_poly.type
_entity_poly.pdbx_seq_one_letter_code
_entity_poly.pdbx_strand_id
1 'polypeptide(L)' 'MVKKMLIPIFPLNGAILFPETNLPLNIFEERYIEMIDFALGKNKLLGMIQTKDNGDLYRVGCIGRINSFNETKDGVILSN' A
#
# COMPACT_ATOMS: atom_id res chain seq x y z
N MET A 1 -27.14 4.33 -0.90
CA MET A 1 -26.16 4.74 0.12
C MET A 1 -24.76 4.45 -0.41
N VAL A 2 -23.85 5.42 -0.44
CA VAL A 2 -22.44 5.16 -0.83
C VAL A 2 -21.73 4.56 0.38
N LYS A 3 -21.19 3.35 0.23
CA LYS A 3 -20.46 2.65 1.29
C LYS A 3 -19.13 3.38 1.52
N LYS A 4 -18.97 4.02 2.68
CA LYS A 4 -17.67 4.59 3.09
C LYS A 4 -16.73 3.44 3.45
N MET A 5 -15.54 3.45 2.86
CA MET A 5 -14.49 2.48 3.11
C MET A 5 -13.28 3.24 3.64
N LEU A 6 -12.81 2.86 4.82
CA LEU A 6 -11.60 3.41 5.43
C LEU A 6 -10.46 2.44 5.13
N ILE A 7 -9.45 2.92 4.42
CA ILE A 7 -8.27 2.15 4.02
C ILE A 7 -7.00 2.92 4.38
N PRO A 8 -5.93 2.23 4.81
CA PRO A 8 -4.63 2.86 4.99
C PRO A 8 -4.07 3.36 3.65
N ILE A 9 -3.28 4.43 3.70
CA ILE A 9 -2.62 5.00 2.53
C ILE A 9 -1.12 4.71 2.61
N PHE A 10 -0.62 3.98 1.62
CA PHE A 10 0.80 3.73 1.41
C PHE A 10 1.37 4.79 0.45
N PRO A 11 2.29 5.64 0.90
CA PRO A 11 2.94 6.63 0.04
C PRO A 11 3.95 5.95 -0.90
N LEU A 12 3.83 6.19 -2.21
CA LEU A 12 4.81 5.74 -3.21
C LEU A 12 5.81 6.86 -3.49
N ASN A 13 7.07 6.65 -3.11
CA ASN A 13 8.15 7.56 -3.44
C ASN A 13 8.76 7.17 -4.79
N GLY A 14 8.49 7.96 -5.84
CA GLY A 14 9.05 7.73 -7.17
C GLY A 14 8.44 6.57 -7.97
N ALA A 15 7.34 5.97 -7.50
CA ALA A 15 6.63 4.90 -8.21
C ALA A 15 5.14 5.24 -8.42
N ILE A 16 4.54 4.64 -9.46
CA ILE A 16 3.11 4.75 -9.76
C ILE A 16 2.55 3.34 -9.93
N LEU A 17 1.44 3.05 -9.22
CA LEU A 17 0.65 1.85 -9.45
C LEU A 17 -0.41 2.15 -10.52
N PHE A 18 -0.40 1.40 -11.62
CA PHE A 18 -1.47 1.43 -12.61
C PHE A 18 -2.55 0.39 -12.29
N PRO A 19 -3.82 0.62 -12.69
CA PRO A 19 -4.86 -0.40 -12.60
C PRO A 19 -4.41 -1.71 -13.24
N GLU A 20 -4.76 -2.84 -12.62
CA GLU A 20 -4.45 -4.20 -13.11
C GLU A 20 -2.95 -4.52 -13.26
N THR A 21 -2.06 -3.71 -12.69
CA THR A 21 -0.62 -3.99 -12.65
C THR A 21 -0.19 -4.58 -11.32
N ASN A 22 0.97 -5.24 -11.34
CA ASN A 22 1.63 -5.73 -10.14
C ASN A 22 2.74 -4.77 -9.73
N LEU A 23 2.72 -4.36 -8.45
CA LEU A 23 3.79 -3.55 -7.87
C LEU A 23 4.38 -4.33 -6.69
N PRO A 24 5.51 -5.04 -6.89
CA PRO A 24 6.19 -5.68 -5.79
C PRO A 24 6.75 -4.61 -4.86
N LEU A 25 6.49 -4.73 -3.56
CA LEU A 25 6.98 -3.81 -2.55
C LEU A 25 7.81 -4.57 -1.51
N ASN A 26 9.02 -4.08 -1.27
CA ASN A 26 9.85 -4.53 -0.17
C ASN A 26 9.70 -3.52 0.97
N ILE A 27 9.10 -3.96 2.07
CA ILE A 27 8.69 -3.09 3.17
C ILE A 27 9.47 -3.50 4.42
N PHE A 28 10.36 -2.61 4.86
CA PHE A 28 11.26 -2.85 5.99
C PHE A 28 11.00 -1.90 7.17
N GLU A 29 10.30 -0.78 6.95
CA GLU A 29 9.99 0.17 8.03
C GLU A 29 8.82 -0.35 8.88
N GLU A 30 9.01 -0.38 10.20
CA GLU A 30 8.06 -0.91 11.19
C GLU A 30 6.65 -0.33 11.02
N ARG A 31 6.52 1.00 10.85
CA ARG A 31 5.22 1.67 10.62
C ARG A 31 4.46 1.14 9.40
N TYR A 32 5.17 0.69 8.37
CA TYR A 32 4.55 0.14 7.15
C TYR A 32 4.26 -1.35 7.31
N ILE A 33 5.06 -2.08 8.08
CA ILE A 33 4.74 -3.46 8.47
C ILE A 33 3.44 -3.47 9.29
N GLU A 34 3.32 -2.62 10.30
CA GLU A 34 2.07 -2.46 11.08
C GLU A 34 0.87 -2.09 10.20
N MET A 35 1.08 -1.23 9.18
CA MET A 35 0.05 -0.86 8.22
C MET A 35 -0.42 -2.06 7.38
N ILE A 36 0.51 -2.91 6.93
CA ILE A 36 0.19 -4.14 6.21
C ILE A 36 -0.61 -5.08 7.10
N ASP A 37 -0.15 -5.31 8.33
CA ASP A 37 -0.83 -6.19 9.29
C ASP A 37 -2.26 -5.72 9.55
N PHE A 38 -2.44 -4.40 9.73
CA PHE A 38 -3.78 -3.81 9.84
C PHE A 38 -4.63 -4.08 8.59
N ALA A 39 -4.08 -3.90 7.38
CA ALA A 39 -4.81 -4.14 6.14
C ALA A 39 -5.16 -5.63 5.95
N LEU A 40 -4.24 -6.54 6.29
CA LEU A 40 -4.42 -7.99 6.25
C LEU A 40 -5.56 -8.45 7.17
N GLY A 41 -5.68 -7.85 8.36
CA GLY A 41 -6.78 -8.08 9.30
C GLY A 41 -8.13 -7.47 8.88
N LYS A 42 -8.20 -6.73 7.77
CA LYS A 42 -9.42 -6.08 7.27
C LYS A 42 -9.83 -6.62 5.89
N ASN A 43 -9.74 -5.78 4.86
CA ASN A 43 -10.20 -6.08 3.50
C ASN A 43 -9.03 -6.34 2.53
N LYS A 44 -7.79 -6.36 3.05
CA LYS A 44 -6.54 -6.49 2.28
C LYS A 44 -6.37 -5.38 1.25
N LEU A 45 -6.93 -4.20 1.50
CA LEU A 45 -6.85 -3.05 0.59
C LEU A 45 -5.92 -1.98 1.15
N LEU A 46 -5.12 -1.42 0.25
CA LEU A 46 -4.23 -0.29 0.49
C LEU A 46 -4.53 0.79 -0.55
N GLY A 47 -4.64 2.04 -0.12
CA GLY A 47 -4.58 3.17 -1.04
C GLY A 47 -3.12 3.45 -1.38
N MET A 48 -2.74 3.35 -2.64
CA MET A 48 -1.40 3.69 -3.11
C MET A 48 -1.43 5.06 -3.76
N ILE A 49 -0.74 6.02 -3.16
CA ILE A 49 -0.71 7.41 -3.61
C ILE A 49 0.73 7.89 -3.69
N GLN A 50 1.10 8.50 -4.81
CA GLN A 50 2.43 9.05 -4.98
C GLN A 50 2.65 10.24 -4.04
N THR A 51 3.88 10.39 -3.53
CA THR A 51 4.33 11.59 -2.82
C THR A 51 4.90 12.60 -3.81
N LYS A 52 4.58 13.87 -3.62
CA LYS A 52 5.21 15.02 -4.27
C LYS A 52 6.56 15.31 -3.62
N ASP A 53 7.36 16.13 -4.29
CA ASP A 53 8.70 16.53 -3.82
C ASP A 53 8.67 17.26 -2.47
N ASN A 54 7.55 17.92 -2.14
CA ASN A 54 7.35 18.61 -0.87
C ASN A 54 6.84 17.70 0.28
N GLY A 55 6.68 16.39 0.03
CA GLY A 55 6.17 15.42 1.00
C GLY A 55 4.64 15.28 1.03
N ASP A 56 3.89 16.12 0.30
CA ASP A 56 2.44 15.99 0.21
C ASP A 56 2.02 14.83 -0.71
N LEU A 57 0.82 14.31 -0.51
CA LEU A 57 0.23 13.33 -1.42
C LEU A 57 -0.44 13.99 -2.63
N TYR A 58 -0.45 13.29 -3.77
CA TYR A 58 -1.34 13.63 -4.87
C TYR A 58 -2.80 13.40 -4.49
N ARG A 59 -3.72 14.11 -5.17
CA ARG A 59 -5.17 14.01 -4.88
C ARG A 59 -5.81 12.74 -5.42
N VAL A 60 -5.13 12.06 -6.33
CA VAL A 60 -5.59 10.86 -7.00
C VAL A 60 -4.53 9.79 -6.83
N GLY A 61 -4.97 8.56 -6.57
CA GLY A 61 -4.12 7.37 -6.55
C GLY A 61 -4.97 6.15 -6.83
N CYS A 62 -4.38 4.98 -6.62
CA CYS A 62 -4.99 3.70 -6.95
C CYS A 62 -5.26 2.88 -5.69
N ILE A 63 -6.28 2.03 -5.73
CA ILE A 63 -6.48 1.01 -4.69
C ILE A 63 -5.71 -0.23 -5.12
N GLY A 64 -4.76 -0.64 -4.29
CA GLY A 64 -4.09 -1.93 -4.38
C GLY A 64 -4.76 -2.95 -3.46
N ARG A 65 -4.79 -4.21 -3.89
CA ARG A 65 -5.11 -5.36 -3.03
C ARG A 65 -3.80 -6.07 -2.64
N ILE A 66 -3.74 -6.69 -1.47
CA ILE A 66 -2.66 -7.60 -1.11
C ILE A 66 -3.11 -9.04 -1.47
N ASN A 67 -2.60 -9.60 -2.56
CA ASN A 67 -2.89 -10.99 -2.94
C ASN A 67 -1.93 -11.96 -2.26
N SER A 68 -0.64 -11.63 -2.18
CA SER A 68 0.36 -12.44 -1.48
C SER A 68 1.37 -11.58 -0.73
N PHE A 69 1.91 -12.13 0.36
CA PHE A 69 2.98 -11.53 1.14
C PHE A 69 3.92 -12.63 1.62
N ASN A 70 5.21 -12.30 1.75
CA ASN A 70 6.21 -13.14 2.37
C ASN A 70 6.88 -12.36 3.50
N GLU A 71 6.81 -12.91 4.71
CA GLU A 71 7.59 -12.41 5.83
C GLU A 71 9.03 -12.91 5.71
N THR A 72 9.96 -11.98 5.81
CA THR A 72 11.40 -12.24 5.85
C THR A 72 11.96 -11.72 7.17
N LYS A 73 13.19 -12.09 7.52
CA LYS A 73 13.83 -11.63 8.76
C LYS A 73 14.02 -10.12 8.82
N ASP A 74 14.05 -9.45 7.65
CA ASP A 74 14.32 -8.03 7.55
C ASP A 74 13.05 -7.19 7.30
N GLY A 75 11.94 -7.81 6.86
CA GLY A 75 10.68 -7.12 6.53
C GLY A 75 9.67 -7.95 5.74
N VAL A 76 8.71 -7.30 5.10
CA VAL A 76 7.62 -7.92 4.32
C VAL A 76 7.81 -7.67 2.82
N ILE A 77 7.73 -8.73 2.02
CA ILE A 77 7.67 -8.64 0.55
C ILE A 77 6.23 -8.84 0.12
N LEU A 78 5.62 -7.83 -0.52
CA LEU A 78 4.31 -7.93 -1.12
C LEU A 78 4.42 -8.30 -2.60
N SER A 79 3.63 -9.27 -3.05
CA SER A 79 3.46 -9.60 -4.46
C SER A 79 1.97 -9.76 -4.75
N ASN A 80 1.47 -9.17 -5.84
CA ASN A 80 0.08 -9.35 -6.26
C ASN A 80 -0.10 -10.45 -7.30
#